data_AF-A0A9E3KS49-F1
#
_entry.id   AF-A0A9E3KS49-F1
#
_cell.length_a   1.000
_cell.length_b   1.000
_cell.length_c   1.000
_cell.angle_alpha   90.00
_cell.angle_beta   90.00
_cell.angle_gamma   90.00
#
_symmetry.space_group_name_H-M   'P 1'
#
loop_
_entity.id
_entity.type
_entity.pdbx_description
1 polymer ?
#
loop_
_entity_poly.entity_id
_entity_poly.type
_entity_poly.pdbx_seq_one_letter_code
_entity_poly.pdbx_strand_id
1 'polypeptide(L)'
;MLIRILKGTGIALLSIGALIAGVYGYMYYQVQSRINQKYVVQAPVLNIRYDSAQLAYGERLAIVKGCRDCHGDDMGGKVFVDDPGLGLLIGKNLTKGKGGLPNDYSTEDWVLALKHGIRRDGKTLLFMPSYEFTHLSEEDMSAIIAYAQSLQPVDRELPDHNLKPLQLHTSLDKLGDCG
;
A
#
# COMPACT_ATOMS: atom_id res chain seq x y z
N MET A 1 -26.96 29.42 42.66
CA MET A 1 -25.90 29.85 41.71
C MET A 1 -25.19 28.64 41.09
N LEU A 2 -24.73 27.69 41.90
CA LEU A 2 -24.01 26.47 41.48
C LEU A 2 -24.74 25.60 40.42
N ILE A 3 -26.06 25.37 40.58
CA ILE A 3 -26.85 24.53 39.65
C ILE A 3 -26.94 25.15 38.23
N ARG A 4 -26.93 26.48 38.10
CA ARG A 4 -26.94 27.16 36.78
C ARG A 4 -25.58 27.01 36.08
N ILE A 5 -24.50 27.12 36.85
CA ILE A 5 -23.13 26.93 36.35
C ILE A 5 -22.93 25.48 35.90
N LEU A 6 -23.33 24.49 36.72
CA LEU A 6 -23.27 23.06 36.38
C LEU A 6 -24.07 22.70 35.11
N LYS A 7 -25.26 23.28 34.94
CA LYS A 7 -26.07 23.10 33.73
C LYS A 7 -25.41 23.71 32.49
N GLY A 8 -24.84 24.91 32.61
CA GLY A 8 -24.13 25.58 31.52
C GLY A 8 -22.87 24.84 31.09
N THR A 9 -22.06 24.38 32.06
CA THR A 9 -20.86 23.57 31.78
C THR A 9 -21.22 22.21 31.19
N GLY A 10 -22.30 21.59 31.66
CA GLY A 10 -22.78 20.31 31.11
C GLY A 10 -23.23 20.43 29.65
N ILE A 11 -23.97 21.48 29.30
CA ILE A 11 -24.37 21.74 27.91
C ILE A 11 -23.14 22.00 27.04
N ALA A 12 -22.18 22.82 27.50
CA ALA A 12 -20.96 23.11 26.76
C ALA A 12 -20.13 21.84 26.47
N LEU A 13 -19.94 20.97 27.47
CA LEU A 13 -19.22 19.71 27.31
C LEU A 13 -19.93 18.75 26.33
N LEU A 14 -21.27 18.66 26.41
CA LEU A 14 -22.06 17.86 25.47
C LEU A 14 -21.95 18.39 24.03
N SER A 15 -21.99 19.71 23.85
CA SER A 15 -21.81 20.33 22.54
C SER A 15 -20.41 20.05 21.97
N ILE A 16 -19.36 20.14 22.79
CA ILE A 16 -17.98 19.81 22.37
C ILE A 16 -17.87 18.32 22.00
N GLY A 17 -18.40 17.43 22.83
CA GLY A 17 -18.40 15.99 22.54
C GLY A 17 -19.11 15.65 21.23
N ALA A 18 -20.27 16.27 20.97
CA ALA A 18 -21.01 16.10 19.72
C ALA A 18 -20.22 16.63 18.51
N LEU A 19 -19.54 17.77 18.64
CA LEU A 19 -18.68 18.31 17.58
C LEU A 19 -17.51 17.38 17.27
N ILE A 20 -16.82 16.87 18.29
CA ILE A 20 -15.70 15.92 18.13
C ILE A 20 -16.19 14.65 17.42
N ALA A 21 -17.30 14.07 17.87
CA ALA A 21 -17.87 12.89 17.25
C ALA A 21 -18.30 13.13 15.79
N GLY A 22 -18.87 14.31 15.50
CA GLY A 22 -19.24 14.72 14.15
C GLY A 22 -18.04 14.87 13.22
N VAL A 23 -16.98 15.57 13.67
CA VAL A 23 -15.74 15.74 12.91
C VAL A 23 -15.06 14.38 12.69
N TYR A 24 -14.97 13.55 13.73
CA TYR A 24 -14.39 12.22 13.62
C TYR A 24 -15.17 11.35 12.62
N GLY A 25 -16.50 11.32 12.72
CA GLY A 25 -17.36 10.58 11.80
C GLY A 25 -17.21 11.06 10.35
N TYR A 26 -17.11 12.38 10.14
CA TYR A 26 -16.89 12.97 8.82
C TYR A 26 -15.52 12.60 8.24
N MET A 27 -14.44 12.70 9.04
CA MET A 27 -13.10 12.29 8.62
C MET A 27 -13.05 10.80 8.30
N TYR A 28 -13.64 9.96 9.15
CA TYR A 28 -13.74 8.51 8.90
C TYR A 28 -14.46 8.20 7.59
N TYR A 29 -15.60 8.87 7.34
CA TYR A 29 -16.35 8.72 6.10
C TYR A 29 -15.53 9.14 4.87
N GLN A 30 -14.85 10.29 4.93
CA GLN A 30 -13.97 10.75 3.85
C GLN A 30 -12.84 9.76 3.54
N VAL A 31 -12.16 9.26 4.58
CA VAL A 31 -11.09 8.26 4.43
C VAL A 31 -11.62 6.97 3.82
N GLN A 32 -12.73 6.42 4.35
CA GLN A 32 -13.32 5.21 3.79
C GLN A 32 -13.83 5.40 2.35
N SER A 33 -14.38 6.56 2.04
CA SER A 33 -14.83 6.88 0.68
C SER A 33 -13.67 6.90 -0.30
N ARG A 34 -12.53 7.51 0.08
CA ARG A 34 -11.32 7.53 -0.76
C ARG A 34 -10.68 6.16 -0.90
N ILE A 35 -10.53 5.39 0.19
CA ILE A 35 -9.96 4.03 0.15
C ILE A 35 -10.80 3.09 -0.71
N ASN A 36 -12.12 3.27 -0.72
CA ASN A 36 -13.04 2.45 -1.51
C ASN A 36 -13.34 3.01 -2.90
N GLN A 37 -12.78 4.17 -3.26
CA GLN A 37 -12.92 4.72 -4.59
C GLN A 37 -12.27 3.77 -5.61
N LYS A 38 -12.97 3.54 -6.71
CA LYS A 38 -12.47 2.76 -7.83
C LYS A 38 -12.08 3.69 -8.96
N TYR A 39 -10.92 3.44 -9.54
CA TYR A 39 -10.36 4.18 -10.65
C TYR A 39 -10.34 3.30 -11.90
N VAL A 40 -10.75 3.88 -13.02
CA VAL A 40 -10.64 3.25 -14.34
C VAL A 40 -9.62 4.05 -15.12
N VAL A 41 -8.45 3.47 -15.33
CA VAL A 41 -7.35 4.08 -16.08
C VAL A 41 -6.99 3.16 -17.23
N GLN A 42 -6.83 3.71 -18.43
CA GLN A 42 -6.32 2.94 -19.56
C GLN A 42 -4.79 2.91 -19.49
N ALA A 43 -4.23 1.72 -19.31
CA ALA A 43 -2.78 1.52 -19.40
C ALA A 43 -2.35 1.47 -20.88
N PRO A 44 -1.18 2.06 -21.22
CA PRO A 44 -0.59 1.85 -22.53
C PRO A 44 -0.23 0.38 -22.73
N VAL A 45 -0.36 -0.10 -23.96
CA VAL A 45 0.07 -1.45 -24.34
C VAL A 45 1.59 -1.46 -24.42
N LEU A 46 2.23 -2.28 -23.59
CA LEU A 46 3.67 -2.49 -23.63
C LEU A 46 4.02 -3.79 -24.34
N ASN A 47 5.05 -3.76 -25.18
CA ASN A 47 5.62 -4.96 -25.78
C ASN A 47 6.67 -5.54 -24.83
N ILE A 48 6.36 -6.69 -24.21
CA ILE A 48 7.25 -7.35 -23.26
C ILE A 48 8.09 -8.39 -23.99
N ARG A 49 9.43 -8.24 -23.94
CA ARG A 49 10.36 -9.27 -24.40
C ARG A 49 10.92 -10.03 -23.21
N TYR A 50 11.18 -11.32 -23.43
CA TYR A 50 11.65 -12.25 -22.40
C TYR A 50 13.04 -12.82 -22.72
N ASP A 51 13.84 -12.09 -23.51
CA ASP A 51 15.22 -12.49 -23.74
C ASP A 51 16.08 -12.29 -22.48
N SER A 52 17.17 -13.05 -22.40
CA SER A 52 18.05 -13.07 -21.22
C SER A 52 18.60 -11.69 -20.83
N ALA A 53 18.85 -10.80 -21.80
CA ALA A 53 19.35 -9.46 -21.53
C ALA A 53 18.27 -8.59 -20.88
N GLN A 54 17.03 -8.66 -21.39
CA GLN A 54 15.90 -7.93 -20.82
C GLN A 54 15.56 -8.41 -19.40
N LEU A 55 15.59 -9.72 -19.15
CA LEU A 55 15.35 -10.27 -17.81
C LEU A 55 16.43 -9.83 -16.81
N ALA A 56 17.71 -9.91 -17.19
CA ALA A 56 18.82 -9.46 -16.34
C ALA A 56 18.78 -7.95 -16.08
N TYR A 57 18.35 -7.16 -17.07
CA TYR A 57 18.15 -5.72 -16.90
C TYR A 57 16.99 -5.41 -15.94
N GLY A 58 15.86 -6.09 -16.12
CA GLY A 58 14.68 -5.99 -15.26
C GLY A 58 14.97 -6.36 -13.80
N GLU A 59 15.74 -7.43 -13.58
CA GLU A 59 16.19 -7.83 -12.25
C GLU A 59 17.03 -6.71 -11.59
N ARG A 60 18.00 -6.17 -12.32
CA ARG A 60 18.85 -5.08 -11.82
C ARG A 60 18.01 -3.85 -11.45
N LEU A 61 17.07 -3.47 -12.31
CA LEU A 61 16.17 -2.35 -12.04
C LEU A 61 15.32 -2.61 -10.80
N ALA A 62 14.77 -3.82 -10.64
CA ALA A 62 13.98 -4.18 -9.47
C ALA A 62 14.80 -4.09 -8.17
N ILE A 63 16.08 -4.44 -8.20
CA ILE A 63 17.00 -4.29 -7.06
C ILE A 63 17.26 -2.80 -6.79
N VAL A 64 17.65 -2.03 -7.80
CA VAL A 64 17.98 -0.60 -7.65
C VAL A 64 16.77 0.22 -7.20
N LYS A 65 15.56 -0.17 -7.61
CA LYS A 65 14.30 0.46 -7.21
C LYS A 65 13.76 -0.06 -5.87
N GLY A 66 14.47 -0.95 -5.17
CA GLY A 66 14.10 -1.41 -3.83
C GLY A 66 12.88 -2.34 -3.79
N CYS A 67 12.53 -3.01 -4.89
CA CYS A 67 11.35 -3.88 -4.92
C CYS A 67 11.45 -5.00 -3.85
N ARG A 68 12.65 -5.53 -3.62
CA ARG A 68 12.93 -6.60 -2.65
C ARG A 68 12.77 -6.16 -1.20
N ASP A 69 12.88 -4.87 -0.90
CA ASP A 69 12.77 -4.37 0.47
C ASP A 69 11.39 -4.67 1.07
N CYS A 70 10.36 -4.48 0.25
CA CYS A 70 8.97 -4.74 0.60
C CYS A 70 8.49 -6.12 0.14
N HIS A 71 8.88 -6.59 -1.05
CA HIS A 71 8.38 -7.85 -1.64
C HIS A 71 9.23 -9.07 -1.31
N GLY A 72 10.33 -8.91 -0.58
CA GLY A 72 11.26 -10.00 -0.24
C GLY A 72 12.27 -10.28 -1.38
N ASP A 73 13.39 -10.91 -1.02
CA ASP A 73 14.48 -11.19 -1.97
C ASP A 73 14.07 -12.15 -3.09
N ASP A 74 13.18 -13.09 -2.77
CA ASP A 74 12.58 -14.03 -3.70
C ASP A 74 11.30 -13.49 -4.37
N MET A 75 10.93 -12.24 -4.07
CA MET A 75 9.70 -11.58 -4.55
C MET A 75 8.41 -12.32 -4.15
N GLY A 76 8.52 -13.27 -3.22
CA GLY A 76 7.43 -14.09 -2.68
C GLY A 76 6.58 -13.39 -1.62
N GLY A 77 6.79 -12.08 -1.43
CA GLY A 77 6.13 -11.26 -0.42
C GLY A 77 6.81 -11.35 0.94
N LYS A 78 6.67 -10.27 1.73
CA LYS A 78 7.30 -10.12 3.04
C LYS A 78 6.49 -9.19 3.93
N VAL A 79 6.46 -9.48 5.23
CA VAL A 79 6.10 -8.50 6.26
C VAL A 79 7.27 -7.55 6.42
N PHE A 80 7.16 -6.32 5.90
CA PHE A 80 8.25 -5.35 5.95
C PHE A 80 8.11 -4.35 7.10
N VAL A 81 6.90 -4.26 7.70
CA VAL A 81 6.68 -3.59 8.98
C VAL A 81 5.79 -4.46 9.85
N ASP A 82 6.23 -4.71 11.08
CA ASP A 82 5.43 -5.28 12.16
C ASP A 82 5.66 -4.41 13.40
N ASP A 83 4.83 -3.37 13.54
CA ASP A 83 4.91 -2.44 14.66
C ASP A 83 3.56 -2.37 15.38
N PRO A 84 3.50 -2.50 16.71
CA PRO A 84 2.24 -2.42 17.44
C PRO A 84 1.49 -1.09 17.26
N GLY A 85 2.21 0.02 17.08
CA GLY A 85 1.63 1.36 16.92
C GLY A 85 1.09 1.64 15.53
N LEU A 86 1.82 1.23 14.50
CA LEU A 86 1.47 1.44 13.10
C LEU A 86 0.61 0.29 12.54
N GLY A 87 0.93 -0.93 12.93
CA GLY A 87 0.33 -2.18 12.48
C GLY A 87 1.23 -2.99 11.55
N LEU A 88 0.60 -3.88 10.78
CA LEU A 88 1.28 -4.84 9.92
C LEU A 88 1.24 -4.36 8.46
N LEU A 89 2.43 -4.09 7.88
CA LEU A 89 2.58 -3.76 6.46
C LEU A 89 3.31 -4.86 5.70
N ILE A 90 2.75 -5.22 4.55
CA ILE A 90 3.07 -6.45 3.84
C ILE A 90 3.27 -6.13 2.37
N GLY A 91 4.41 -6.49 1.81
CA GLY A 91 4.57 -6.52 0.37
C GLY A 91 3.99 -7.84 -0.13
N LYS A 92 3.09 -7.75 -1.12
CA LYS A 92 2.44 -8.93 -1.71
C LYS A 92 3.45 -9.87 -2.35
N ASN A 93 3.09 -11.14 -2.41
CA ASN A 93 3.77 -12.12 -3.24
C ASN A 93 3.51 -11.78 -4.73
N LEU A 94 4.59 -11.47 -5.44
CA LEU A 94 4.57 -11.06 -6.85
C LEU A 94 4.71 -12.23 -7.83
N THR A 95 4.96 -13.43 -7.30
CA THR A 95 5.06 -14.66 -8.09
C THR A 95 3.68 -15.26 -8.34
N LYS A 96 3.62 -16.34 -9.14
CA LYS A 96 2.40 -17.13 -9.39
C LYS A 96 2.20 -18.29 -8.40
N GLY A 97 2.98 -18.34 -7.32
CA GLY A 97 2.82 -19.35 -6.27
C GLY A 97 1.58 -19.11 -5.41
N LYS A 98 1.30 -20.03 -4.50
CA LYS A 98 0.19 -19.92 -3.55
C LYS A 98 0.31 -18.63 -2.72
N GLY A 99 -0.77 -17.85 -2.66
CA GLY A 99 -0.78 -16.52 -2.02
C GLY A 99 -0.25 -15.38 -2.91
N GLY A 100 0.19 -15.70 -4.13
CA GLY A 100 0.71 -14.77 -5.13
C GLY A 100 -0.32 -14.13 -6.04
N LEU A 101 0.16 -13.63 -7.17
CA LEU A 101 -0.67 -13.04 -8.22
C LEU A 101 -1.46 -14.12 -8.98
N PRO A 102 -2.68 -13.81 -9.44
CA PRO A 102 -3.43 -14.68 -10.35
C PRO A 102 -2.62 -15.05 -11.60
N ASN A 103 -2.86 -16.25 -12.15
CA ASN A 103 -2.16 -16.72 -13.35
C ASN A 103 -2.39 -15.82 -14.57
N ASP A 104 -3.54 -15.14 -14.61
CA ASP A 104 -3.99 -14.23 -15.66
C ASP A 104 -3.72 -12.75 -15.33
N TYR A 105 -2.84 -12.45 -14.37
CA TYR A 105 -2.43 -11.08 -14.07
C TYR A 105 -1.70 -10.47 -15.27
N SER A 106 -2.33 -9.45 -15.88
CA SER A 106 -1.94 -8.97 -17.20
C SER A 106 -0.83 -7.93 -17.14
N THR A 107 -0.24 -7.58 -18.29
CA THR A 107 0.72 -6.48 -18.39
C THR A 107 0.08 -5.15 -18.02
N GLU A 108 -1.19 -4.95 -18.37
CA GLU A 108 -1.96 -3.75 -17.99
C GLU A 108 -2.12 -3.66 -16.47
N ASP A 109 -2.41 -4.78 -15.79
CA ASP A 109 -2.48 -4.81 -14.33
C ASP A 109 -1.16 -4.40 -13.67
N TRP A 110 -0.03 -4.82 -14.25
CA TRP A 110 1.30 -4.38 -13.80
C TRP A 110 1.52 -2.88 -14.01
N VAL A 111 1.16 -2.37 -15.18
CA VAL A 111 1.32 -0.94 -15.49
C VAL A 111 0.43 -0.09 -14.57
N LEU A 112 -0.80 -0.53 -14.29
CA LEU A 112 -1.67 0.12 -13.32
C LEU A 112 -1.06 0.15 -11.92
N ALA A 113 -0.49 -0.97 -11.47
CA ALA A 113 0.16 -1.06 -10.16
C ALA A 113 1.39 -0.14 -10.05
N LEU A 114 2.31 -0.25 -11.01
CA LEU A 114 3.58 0.47 -11.00
C LEU A 114 3.38 1.96 -11.27
N LYS A 115 2.68 2.33 -12.35
CA LYS A 115 2.58 3.73 -12.80
C LYS A 115 1.48 4.50 -12.07
N HIS A 116 0.39 3.84 -11.70
CA HIS A 116 -0.79 4.53 -11.16
C HIS A 116 -1.09 4.19 -9.70
N GLY A 117 -0.41 3.20 -9.11
CA GLY A 117 -0.74 2.75 -7.76
C GLY A 117 -2.13 2.17 -7.67
N ILE A 118 -2.62 1.53 -8.75
CA ILE A 118 -3.96 0.96 -8.83
C ILE A 118 -3.84 -0.56 -8.92
N ARG A 119 -4.57 -1.25 -8.05
CA ARG A 119 -4.76 -2.70 -8.08
C ARG A 119 -5.67 -3.09 -9.24
N ARG A 120 -5.61 -4.34 -9.69
CA ARG A 120 -6.54 -4.91 -10.68
C ARG A 120 -8.03 -4.72 -10.34
N ASP A 121 -8.38 -4.66 -9.06
CA ASP A 121 -9.76 -4.41 -8.59
C ASP A 121 -10.22 -2.93 -8.70
N GLY A 122 -9.33 -2.05 -9.19
CA GLY A 122 -9.54 -0.62 -9.38
C GLY A 122 -9.27 0.23 -8.14
N LYS A 123 -8.95 -0.38 -6.99
CA LYS A 123 -8.63 0.37 -5.76
C LYS A 123 -7.15 0.76 -5.71
N THR A 124 -6.84 1.79 -4.93
CA THR A 124 -5.46 2.22 -4.70
C THR A 124 -4.66 1.17 -3.93
N LEU A 125 -3.39 1.00 -4.31
CA LEU A 125 -2.40 0.23 -3.57
C LEU A 125 -2.03 0.95 -2.27
N LEU A 126 -1.83 0.18 -1.20
CA LEU A 126 -1.41 0.73 0.08
C LEU A 126 0.11 0.63 0.19
N PHE A 127 0.77 1.74 0.53
CA PHE A 127 2.20 1.84 0.85
C PHE A 127 3.20 1.53 -0.27
N MET A 128 2.77 1.03 -1.43
CA MET A 128 3.65 0.92 -2.60
C MET A 128 3.94 2.32 -3.18
N PRO A 129 5.21 2.72 -3.34
CA PRO A 129 5.57 4.08 -3.75
C PRO A 129 5.46 4.26 -5.27
N SER A 130 4.28 4.07 -5.86
CA SER A 130 4.06 4.12 -7.31
C SER A 130 4.53 5.42 -7.98
N TYR A 131 4.55 6.53 -7.23
CA TYR A 131 5.05 7.81 -7.74
C TYR A 131 6.51 7.76 -8.19
N GLU A 132 7.37 6.92 -7.56
CA GLU A 132 8.78 6.70 -7.94
C GLU A 132 8.95 5.94 -9.26
N PHE A 133 7.87 5.27 -9.72
CA PHE A 133 7.84 4.46 -10.94
C PHE A 133 7.11 5.17 -12.08
N THR A 134 6.39 6.28 -11.80
CA THR A 134 5.64 7.04 -12.81
C THR A 134 6.50 7.54 -13.97
N HIS A 135 7.77 7.80 -13.69
CA HIS A 135 8.76 8.37 -14.62
C HIS A 135 9.61 7.31 -15.33
N LEU A 136 9.37 6.02 -15.10
CA LEU A 136 10.06 4.97 -15.84
C LEU A 136 9.74 5.06 -17.33
N SER A 137 10.75 4.83 -18.16
CA SER A 137 10.55 4.64 -19.59
C SER A 137 9.72 3.38 -19.85
N GLU A 138 9.11 3.29 -21.03
CA GLU A 138 8.40 2.07 -21.43
C GLU A 138 9.33 0.85 -21.46
N GLU A 139 10.60 1.05 -21.82
CA GLU A 139 11.63 0.02 -21.81
C GLU A 139 11.91 -0.48 -20.39
N ASP A 140 12.19 0.42 -19.45
CA ASP A 140 12.46 0.06 -18.04
C ASP A 140 11.26 -0.63 -17.39
N MET A 141 10.06 -0.09 -17.64
CA MET A 141 8.81 -0.68 -17.15
C MET A 141 8.64 -2.09 -17.73
N SER A 142 8.82 -2.25 -19.04
CA SER A 142 8.70 -3.56 -19.69
C SER A 142 9.72 -4.57 -19.17
N ALA A 143 10.94 -4.14 -18.82
CA ALA A 143 11.98 -4.99 -18.26
C ALA A 143 11.64 -5.45 -16.84
N ILE A 144 11.18 -4.54 -15.98
CA ILE A 144 10.74 -4.89 -14.61
C ILE A 144 9.57 -5.89 -14.68
N ILE A 145 8.60 -5.65 -15.57
CA ILE A 145 7.45 -6.56 -15.76
C ILE A 145 7.90 -7.92 -16.28
N ALA A 146 8.78 -7.96 -17.29
CA ALA A 146 9.33 -9.21 -17.83
C ALA A 146 10.02 -10.02 -16.73
N TYR A 147 10.87 -9.37 -15.93
CA TYR A 147 11.53 -10.00 -14.79
C TYR A 147 10.51 -10.56 -13.80
N ALA A 148 9.55 -9.74 -13.35
CA ALA A 148 8.53 -10.17 -12.40
C ALA A 148 7.69 -11.36 -12.91
N GLN A 149 7.34 -11.36 -14.20
CA GLN A 149 6.59 -12.46 -14.82
C GLN A 149 7.43 -13.74 -15.02
N SER A 150 8.76 -13.62 -15.04
CA SER A 150 9.70 -14.75 -15.17
C SER A 150 10.06 -15.43 -13.84
N LEU A 151 9.67 -14.84 -12.71
CA LEU A 151 9.99 -15.35 -11.38
C LEU A 151 9.45 -16.76 -11.18
N GLN A 152 10.25 -17.60 -10.50
CA GLN A 152 9.80 -18.90 -10.06
C GLN A 152 8.64 -18.75 -9.06
N PRO A 153 7.61 -19.61 -9.10
CA PRO A 153 6.55 -19.59 -8.12
C PRO A 153 7.10 -19.80 -6.70
N VAL A 154 6.70 -18.92 -5.78
CA VAL A 154 6.99 -19.05 -4.35
C VAL A 154 5.66 -19.19 -3.63
N ASP A 155 5.47 -20.31 -2.93
CA ASP A 155 4.28 -20.55 -2.12
C ASP A 155 4.44 -19.87 -0.77
N ARG A 156 3.74 -18.74 -0.61
CA ARG A 156 3.72 -17.98 0.64
C ARG A 156 2.41 -17.21 0.76
N GLU A 157 1.62 -17.61 1.74
CA GLU A 157 0.40 -16.91 2.14
C GLU A 157 0.73 -15.95 3.28
N LEU A 158 0.47 -14.67 3.06
CA LEU A 158 0.66 -13.62 4.04
C LEU A 158 -0.71 -13.11 4.49
N PRO A 159 -0.85 -12.64 5.74
CA PRO A 159 -2.07 -11.98 6.17
C PRO A 159 -2.34 -10.70 5.36
N ASP A 160 -3.51 -10.10 5.52
CA ASP A 160 -3.78 -8.76 4.99
C ASP A 160 -3.14 -7.67 5.85
N HIS A 161 -2.98 -6.48 5.27
CA HIS A 161 -2.57 -5.30 6.02
C HIS A 161 -3.51 -5.06 7.20
N ASN A 162 -2.94 -4.78 8.36
CA ASN A 162 -3.70 -4.39 9.54
C ASN A 162 -3.17 -3.08 10.06
N LEU A 163 -3.84 -1.98 9.72
CA LEU A 163 -3.54 -0.66 10.26
C LEU A 163 -4.27 -0.49 11.59
N LYS A 164 -3.56 -0.01 12.62
CA LYS A 164 -4.15 0.27 13.92
C LYS A 164 -4.11 1.77 14.25
N PRO A 165 -5.04 2.58 13.70
CA PRO A 165 -5.04 4.04 13.91
C PRO A 165 -5.07 4.48 15.37
N LEU A 166 -5.63 3.66 16.28
CA LEU A 166 -5.79 4.00 17.71
C LEU A 166 -4.53 3.75 18.57
N GLN A 167 -3.52 3.02 18.08
CA GLN A 167 -2.29 2.73 18.85
C GLN A 167 -1.11 3.65 18.49
N LEU A 168 -1.33 4.60 17.57
CA LEU A 168 -0.32 5.59 17.19
C LEU A 168 0.11 6.48 18.38
N HIS A 169 -0.77 6.70 19.36
CA HIS A 169 -0.49 7.55 20.52
C HIS A 169 0.55 6.94 21.49
N THR A 170 0.62 5.62 21.62
CA THR A 170 1.60 4.95 22.51
C THR A 170 2.99 4.81 21.91
N SER A 171 3.17 5.12 20.63
CA SER A 171 4.44 4.95 19.92
C SER A 171 5.23 6.26 19.78
N LEU A 172 4.59 7.40 20.04
CA LEU A 172 5.26 8.70 20.12
C LEU A 172 6.22 8.77 21.33
N ASP A 173 5.97 7.99 22.37
CA ASP A 173 6.86 7.91 23.54
C ASP A 173 8.22 7.27 23.19
N LYS A 174 8.29 6.42 22.16
CA LYS A 174 9.54 5.75 21.73
C LYS A 174 10.40 6.57 20.79
N LEU A 175 9.89 7.69 20.26
CA LEU A 175 10.68 8.62 19.44
C LEU A 175 11.55 9.56 20.30
N GLY A 176 11.39 9.53 21.63
CA GLY A 176 12.20 10.31 22.58
C GLY A 176 13.53 9.67 22.98
N ASP A 177 13.77 8.39 22.67
CA ASP A 177 14.92 7.62 23.16
C ASP A 177 16.05 7.44 22.12
N CYS A 178 16.02 8.16 21.00
CA CYS A 178 17.18 8.28 20.11
C CYS A 178 18.05 9.47 20.53
N GLY A 179 18.77 9.30 21.65
CA GLY A 179 19.81 10.22 22.15
C GLY A 179 21.05 9.45 22.58
#